data_AF-A0A7S2S493-F1
#
_entry.id   AF-A0A7S2S493-F1
#
_cell.length_a   1.000
_cell.length_b   1.000
_cell.length_c   1.000
_cell.angle_alpha   90.00
_cell.angle_beta   90.00
_cell.angle_gamma   90.00
#
_symmetry.space_group_name_H-M   'P 1'
#
loop_
_entity.id
_entity.type
_entity.pdbx_description
1 polymer ?
#
loop_
_entity_poly.entity_id
_entity_poly.type
_entity_poly.pdbx_seq_one_letter_code
_entity_poly.pdbx_strand_id
1 'polypeptide(L)'
;LVRKKELEMEVSQLKNDNVRLIAENRKLAEVKSDLRRALDCQNGELTDAREYGSNAEYKSSKFLLENQALRKGIESIKNILTEKDLALQDIKLELAHAADKGACLLSERSQYKLSLDISQRDLAESIQRCSELRAELETFTVDLNKVRATKEQVEAENTEKQLKLNNLTRKVDRALVSLSSLVNLEHNDLDMAVKATQDLIRQQNHKIRMQQNSIKHQQDNVHMLRTKYGELEALFDSLSKQKRETGLEMELERTRSSLSSANQSIDQLRSKVLDIGASLREKEETIRSLEDELSECHSKVSVSRTENSVLISRLQHINSRPQISDLVTPIRNSGNSHSFSSVNDDDSILGNLTPNSNGATFHLLEEMRVSASQQIDSLKAGNEKLRCAFEEKERQLNQAVSLFEDTEADFKLLLQLVEKCSSNNTKYGRDMVQVRCKMQRILKW
;
A
#
# COMPACT_ATOMS: atom_id res chain seq x y z
N LEU A 1 -6.63 19.53 1.44
CA LEU A 1 -7.66 20.53 1.08
C LEU A 1 -7.34 21.26 -0.21
N VAL A 2 -6.15 21.86 -0.36
CA VAL A 2 -5.71 22.60 -1.56
C VAL A 2 -5.94 21.82 -2.87
N ARG A 3 -5.44 20.58 -2.97
CA ARG A 3 -5.64 19.71 -4.14
C ARG A 3 -7.10 19.46 -4.52
N LYS A 4 -8.04 19.54 -3.57
CA LYS A 4 -9.49 19.45 -3.85
C LYS A 4 -9.97 20.70 -4.59
N LYS A 5 -9.56 21.90 -4.16
CA LYS A 5 -9.90 23.16 -4.84
C LYS A 5 -9.29 23.23 -6.24
N GLU A 6 -8.07 22.73 -6.43
CA GLU A 6 -7.45 22.64 -7.76
C GLU A 6 -8.31 21.81 -8.72
N LEU A 7 -8.68 20.59 -8.33
CA LEU A 7 -9.56 19.71 -9.11
C LEU A 7 -10.95 20.32 -9.34
N GLU A 8 -11.52 21.06 -8.38
CA GLU A 8 -12.80 21.77 -8.54
C GLU A 8 -12.72 22.90 -9.58
N MET A 9 -11.58 23.61 -9.67
CA MET A 9 -11.35 24.60 -10.74
C MET A 9 -11.14 23.93 -12.10
N GLU A 10 -10.35 22.86 -12.16
CA GLU A 10 -10.03 22.11 -13.38
C GLU A 10 -11.30 21.49 -14.01
N VAL A 11 -12.18 20.90 -13.20
CA VAL A 11 -13.51 20.41 -13.64
C VAL A 11 -14.43 21.55 -14.10
N SER A 12 -14.33 22.74 -13.49
CA SER A 12 -15.11 23.92 -13.90
C SER A 12 -14.63 24.47 -15.25
N GLN A 13 -13.32 24.47 -15.49
CA GLN A 13 -12.70 24.85 -16.76
C GLN A 13 -13.15 23.90 -17.88
N LEU A 14 -12.99 22.58 -17.69
CA LEU A 14 -13.40 21.56 -18.65
C LEU A 14 -14.92 21.62 -18.99
N LYS A 15 -15.77 22.01 -18.03
CA LYS A 15 -17.20 22.25 -18.29
C LYS A 15 -17.42 23.42 -19.26
N ASN A 16 -16.71 24.53 -19.08
CA ASN A 16 -16.83 25.70 -19.95
C ASN A 16 -16.34 25.38 -21.37
N ASP A 17 -15.22 24.66 -21.50
CA ASP A 17 -14.65 24.27 -22.79
C ASP A 17 -15.57 23.29 -23.54
N ASN A 18 -16.22 22.36 -22.84
CA ASN A 18 -17.22 21.46 -23.42
C ASN A 18 -18.48 22.24 -23.91
N VAL A 19 -18.98 23.21 -23.14
CA VAL A 19 -20.09 24.09 -23.59
C VAL A 19 -19.71 24.87 -24.85
N ARG A 20 -18.46 25.35 -24.94
CA ARG A 20 -17.93 26.03 -26.12
C ARG A 20 -17.87 25.11 -27.34
N LEU A 21 -17.33 23.89 -27.20
CA LEU A 21 -17.27 22.89 -28.27
C LEU A 21 -18.67 22.49 -28.78
N ILE A 22 -19.66 22.36 -27.89
CA ILE A 22 -21.06 22.12 -28.27
C ILE A 22 -21.61 23.28 -29.13
N ALA A 23 -21.28 24.54 -28.79
CA ALA A 23 -21.69 25.71 -29.57
C ALA A 23 -21.00 25.78 -30.94
N GLU A 24 -19.71 25.43 -31.03
CA GLU A 24 -18.97 25.37 -32.30
C GLU A 24 -19.50 24.24 -33.21
N ASN A 25 -19.78 23.05 -32.67
CA ASN A 25 -20.42 21.95 -33.40
C ASN A 25 -21.82 22.32 -33.92
N ARG A 26 -22.59 23.13 -33.19
CA ARG A 26 -23.90 23.61 -33.62
C ARG A 26 -23.80 24.54 -34.84
N LYS A 27 -22.82 25.45 -34.85
CA LYS A 27 -22.51 26.30 -36.02
C LYS A 27 -22.06 25.46 -37.22
N LEU A 28 -21.24 24.43 -37.00
CA LEU A 28 -20.78 23.55 -38.08
C LEU A 28 -21.96 22.79 -38.73
N ALA A 29 -22.93 22.33 -37.93
CA ALA A 29 -24.16 21.71 -38.43
C ALA A 29 -25.04 22.69 -39.24
N GLU A 30 -25.08 23.95 -38.84
CA GLU A 30 -25.80 25.02 -39.54
C GLU A 30 -25.19 25.31 -40.92
N VAL A 31 -23.86 25.49 -40.99
CA VAL A 31 -23.11 25.61 -42.26
C VAL A 31 -23.31 24.39 -43.17
N LYS A 32 -23.36 23.18 -42.59
CA LYS A 32 -23.63 21.93 -43.34
C LYS A 32 -25.05 21.86 -43.89
N SER A 33 -26.02 22.51 -43.25
CA SER A 33 -27.40 22.68 -43.72
C SER A 33 -27.49 23.70 -44.87
N ASP A 34 -26.79 24.83 -44.73
CA ASP A 34 -26.73 25.87 -45.78
C ASP A 34 -26.05 25.34 -47.06
N LEU A 35 -24.94 24.60 -46.92
CA LEU A 35 -24.27 23.94 -48.05
C LEU A 35 -25.17 22.94 -48.78
N ARG A 36 -26.03 22.19 -48.06
CA ARG A 36 -27.02 21.31 -48.70
C ARG A 36 -28.06 22.11 -49.48
N ARG A 37 -28.66 23.14 -48.88
CA ARG A 37 -29.62 24.01 -49.56
C ARG A 37 -29.04 24.66 -50.82
N ALA A 38 -27.78 25.10 -50.78
CA ALA A 38 -27.08 25.63 -51.94
C ALA A 38 -26.93 24.58 -53.06
N LEU A 39 -26.51 23.35 -52.72
CA LEU A 39 -26.43 22.22 -53.65
C LEU A 39 -27.78 21.85 -54.26
N ASP A 40 -28.84 21.82 -53.46
CA ASP A 40 -30.19 21.49 -53.92
C ASP A 40 -30.74 22.57 -54.89
N CYS A 41 -30.49 23.86 -54.60
CA CYS A 41 -30.82 24.95 -55.53
C CYS A 41 -30.04 24.85 -56.85
N GLN A 42 -28.73 24.56 -56.78
CA GLN A 42 -27.87 24.45 -57.97
C GLN A 42 -28.24 23.24 -58.85
N ASN A 43 -28.76 22.16 -58.24
CA ASN A 43 -29.33 21.04 -58.98
C ASN A 43 -30.66 21.40 -59.65
N GLY A 44 -31.48 22.27 -59.05
CA GLY A 44 -32.69 22.82 -59.66
C GLY A 44 -32.38 23.62 -60.93
N GLU A 45 -31.52 24.63 -60.84
CA GLU A 45 -31.11 25.48 -61.98
C GLU A 45 -30.49 24.66 -63.14
N LEU A 46 -29.80 23.56 -62.83
CA LEU A 46 -29.27 22.59 -63.79
C LEU A 46 -30.36 21.89 -64.63
N THR A 47 -31.55 21.71 -64.05
CA THR A 47 -32.66 21.01 -64.71
C THR A 47 -33.35 21.93 -65.72
N ASP A 48 -33.57 23.20 -65.34
CA ASP A 48 -34.13 24.23 -66.23
C ASP A 48 -33.16 24.62 -67.36
N ALA A 49 -31.85 24.66 -67.08
CA ALA A 49 -30.83 25.00 -68.08
C ALA A 49 -30.71 24.00 -69.24
N ARG A 50 -31.34 22.82 -69.17
CA ARG A 50 -31.38 21.84 -70.27
C ARG A 50 -32.38 22.19 -71.38
N GLU A 51 -33.34 23.09 -71.15
CA GLU A 51 -34.35 23.43 -72.17
C GLU A 51 -33.91 24.52 -73.17
N TYR A 52 -32.89 25.32 -72.87
CA TYR A 52 -32.43 26.41 -73.76
C TYR A 52 -31.04 26.17 -74.35
N GLY A 53 -31.02 25.57 -75.55
CA GLY A 53 -29.81 25.34 -76.33
C GLY A 53 -29.16 26.62 -76.92
N SER A 54 -27.93 26.47 -77.41
CA SER A 54 -27.13 27.47 -78.16
C SER A 54 -26.18 28.40 -77.39
N ASN A 55 -25.78 28.07 -76.15
CA ASN A 55 -24.55 28.62 -75.54
C ASN A 55 -23.85 27.61 -74.61
N ALA A 56 -23.79 26.36 -75.06
CA ALA A 56 -23.57 25.19 -74.19
C ALA A 56 -22.11 24.96 -73.79
N GLU A 57 -21.14 25.13 -74.70
CA GLU A 57 -19.75 24.69 -74.45
C GLU A 57 -19.03 25.55 -73.39
N TYR A 58 -19.20 26.87 -73.42
CA TYR A 58 -18.57 27.76 -72.45
C TYR A 58 -19.19 27.66 -71.06
N LYS A 59 -20.53 27.48 -70.98
CA LYS A 59 -21.24 27.20 -69.73
C LYS A 59 -20.85 25.84 -69.15
N SER A 60 -20.73 24.81 -69.99
CA SER A 60 -20.36 23.45 -69.57
C SER A 60 -18.98 23.41 -68.91
N SER A 61 -17.95 24.02 -69.52
CA SER A 61 -16.60 24.06 -68.94
C SER A 61 -16.53 24.81 -67.60
N LYS A 62 -17.22 25.95 -67.47
CA LYS A 62 -17.30 26.67 -66.19
C LYS A 62 -18.00 25.82 -65.12
N PHE A 63 -19.12 25.20 -65.48
CA PHE A 63 -19.90 24.35 -64.58
C PHE A 63 -19.12 23.11 -64.11
N LEU A 64 -18.31 22.51 -65.00
CA LEU A 64 -17.45 21.37 -64.67
C LEU A 64 -16.37 21.75 -63.64
N LEU A 65 -15.78 22.94 -63.79
CA LEU A 65 -14.77 23.48 -62.87
C LEU A 65 -15.36 23.80 -61.48
N GLU A 66 -16.55 24.42 -61.44
CA GLU A 66 -17.28 24.68 -60.20
C GLU A 66 -17.67 23.36 -59.49
N ASN A 67 -18.11 22.34 -60.24
CA ASN A 67 -18.37 21.01 -59.68
C ASN A 67 -17.11 20.33 -59.13
N GLN A 68 -15.96 20.48 -59.81
CA GLN A 68 -14.69 19.92 -59.33
C GLN A 68 -14.20 20.64 -58.07
N ALA A 69 -14.39 21.95 -57.97
CA ALA A 69 -14.12 22.72 -56.76
C ALA A 69 -15.04 22.29 -55.59
N LEU A 70 -16.35 22.15 -55.84
CA LEU A 70 -17.31 21.66 -54.84
C LEU A 70 -16.96 20.26 -54.34
N ARG A 71 -16.60 19.31 -55.23
CA ARG A 71 -16.15 17.97 -54.83
C ARG A 71 -14.91 18.00 -53.94
N LYS A 72 -13.92 18.84 -54.26
CA LYS A 72 -12.73 19.03 -53.40
C LYS A 72 -13.10 19.65 -52.04
N GLY A 73 -14.02 20.62 -52.01
CA GLY A 73 -14.54 21.21 -50.77
C GLY A 73 -15.27 20.19 -49.90
N ILE A 74 -16.13 19.36 -50.48
CA ILE A 74 -16.85 18.29 -49.77
C ILE A 74 -15.87 17.27 -49.16
N GLU A 75 -14.87 16.81 -49.92
CA GLU A 75 -13.90 15.83 -49.39
C GLU A 75 -13.01 16.46 -48.31
N SER A 76 -12.63 17.74 -48.43
CA SER A 76 -11.92 18.47 -47.38
C SER A 76 -12.74 18.58 -46.09
N ILE A 77 -14.03 18.94 -46.18
CA ILE A 77 -14.95 18.99 -45.02
C ILE A 77 -15.12 17.61 -44.39
N LYS A 78 -15.16 16.56 -45.21
CA LYS A 78 -15.28 15.17 -44.74
C LYS A 78 -14.03 14.70 -44.00
N ASN A 79 -12.84 15.03 -44.49
CA ASN A 79 -11.57 14.75 -43.80
C ASN A 79 -11.49 15.50 -42.45
N ILE A 80 -11.84 16.78 -42.42
CA ILE A 80 -11.91 17.58 -41.19
C ILE A 80 -12.90 16.95 -40.18
N LEU A 81 -14.06 16.48 -40.65
CA LEU A 81 -15.01 15.77 -39.78
C LEU A 81 -14.42 14.47 -39.21
N THR A 82 -13.74 13.66 -40.02
CA THR A 82 -13.09 12.43 -39.52
C THR A 82 -11.95 12.70 -38.54
N GLU A 83 -11.15 13.75 -38.75
CA GLU A 83 -10.12 14.18 -37.78
C GLU A 83 -10.74 14.61 -36.45
N LYS A 84 -11.88 15.34 -36.50
CA LYS A 84 -12.60 15.76 -35.28
C LYS A 84 -13.29 14.61 -34.57
N ASP A 85 -13.84 13.63 -35.29
CA ASP A 85 -14.42 12.43 -34.69
C ASP A 85 -13.35 11.56 -34.00
N LEU A 86 -12.15 11.42 -34.60
CA LEU A 86 -11.01 10.75 -33.97
C LEU A 86 -10.54 11.46 -32.70
N ALA A 87 -10.29 12.77 -32.77
CA ALA A 87 -9.88 13.55 -31.58
C ALA A 87 -10.94 13.50 -30.45
N LEU A 88 -12.23 13.45 -30.79
CA LEU A 88 -13.31 13.32 -29.82
C LEU A 88 -13.43 11.90 -29.26
N GLN A 89 -12.92 10.89 -29.96
CA GLN A 89 -12.79 9.51 -29.46
C GLN A 89 -11.59 9.37 -28.50
N ASP A 90 -10.46 10.01 -28.79
CA ASP A 90 -9.30 10.06 -27.89
C ASP A 90 -9.64 10.76 -26.57
N ILE A 91 -10.31 11.92 -26.62
CA ILE A 91 -10.78 12.64 -25.42
C ILE A 91 -11.71 11.77 -24.56
N LYS A 92 -12.57 10.93 -25.18
CA LYS A 92 -13.43 9.98 -24.44
C LYS A 92 -12.63 8.88 -23.74
N LEU A 93 -11.57 8.38 -24.38
CA LEU A 93 -10.65 7.40 -23.81
C LEU A 93 -9.88 7.97 -22.61
N GLU A 94 -9.36 9.20 -22.73
CA GLU A 94 -8.73 9.90 -21.61
C GLU A 94 -9.70 10.12 -20.45
N LEU A 95 -10.94 10.54 -20.73
CA LEU A 95 -11.96 10.77 -19.70
C LEU A 95 -12.33 9.47 -18.97
N ALA A 96 -12.41 8.34 -19.68
CA ALA A 96 -12.66 7.03 -19.10
C ALA A 96 -11.50 6.59 -18.18
N HIS A 97 -10.26 6.72 -18.66
CA HIS A 97 -9.08 6.40 -17.86
C HIS A 97 -8.93 7.30 -16.62
N ALA A 98 -9.29 8.59 -16.73
CA ALA A 98 -9.35 9.50 -15.59
C ALA A 98 -10.45 9.11 -14.58
N ALA A 99 -11.61 8.63 -15.04
CA ALA A 99 -12.68 8.14 -14.19
C ALA A 99 -12.27 6.87 -13.42
N ASP A 100 -11.66 5.88 -14.09
CA ASP A 100 -11.15 4.66 -13.47
C ASP A 100 -10.06 4.97 -12.43
N LYS A 101 -9.12 5.87 -12.76
CA LYS A 101 -8.10 6.35 -11.81
C LYS A 101 -8.75 7.04 -10.60
N GLY A 102 -9.82 7.80 -10.81
CA GLY A 102 -10.63 8.38 -9.73
C GLY A 102 -11.30 7.33 -8.84
N ALA A 103 -11.84 6.26 -9.42
CA ALA A 103 -12.45 5.15 -8.69
C ALA A 103 -11.40 4.40 -7.84
N CYS A 104 -10.21 4.12 -8.38
CA CYS A 104 -9.10 3.52 -7.64
C CYS A 104 -8.69 4.38 -6.42
N LEU A 105 -8.51 5.69 -6.60
CA LEU A 105 -8.16 6.61 -5.50
C LEU A 105 -9.26 6.70 -4.42
N LEU A 106 -10.54 6.56 -4.79
CA LEU A 106 -11.65 6.48 -3.84
C LEU A 106 -11.67 5.15 -3.07
N SER A 107 -11.29 4.05 -3.72
CA SER A 107 -11.11 2.74 -3.08
C SER A 107 -9.96 2.77 -2.07
N GLU A 108 -8.77 3.24 -2.47
CA GLU A 108 -7.62 3.42 -1.57
C GLU A 108 -7.97 4.30 -0.37
N ARG A 109 -8.61 5.45 -0.60
CA ARG A 109 -9.07 6.34 0.48
C ARG A 109 -10.02 5.64 1.46
N SER A 110 -10.86 4.73 0.97
CA SER A 110 -11.78 3.96 1.80
C SER A 110 -11.04 2.91 2.63
N GLN A 111 -10.01 2.27 2.08
CA GLN A 111 -9.11 1.37 2.82
C GLN A 111 -8.30 2.11 3.89
N TYR A 112 -7.72 3.27 3.57
CA TYR A 112 -7.03 4.12 4.55
C TYR A 112 -7.96 4.57 5.68
N LYS A 113 -9.21 4.91 5.37
CA LYS A 113 -10.20 5.23 6.40
C LYS A 113 -10.48 4.02 7.30
N LEU A 114 -10.71 2.83 6.74
CA LEU A 114 -10.95 1.62 7.52
C LEU A 114 -9.77 1.28 8.44
N SER A 115 -8.54 1.41 7.93
CA SER A 115 -7.30 1.20 8.70
C SER A 115 -7.16 2.22 9.86
N LEU A 116 -7.52 3.48 9.62
CA LEU A 116 -7.55 4.52 10.66
C LEU A 116 -8.64 4.23 11.71
N ASP A 117 -9.83 3.84 11.29
CA ASP A 117 -10.96 3.51 12.18
C ASP A 117 -10.65 2.27 13.05
N ILE A 118 -9.89 1.30 12.53
CA ILE A 118 -9.35 0.16 13.30
C ILE A 118 -8.31 0.65 14.31
N SER A 119 -7.29 1.39 13.86
CA SER A 119 -6.22 1.91 14.72
C SER A 119 -6.75 2.78 15.88
N GLN A 120 -7.83 3.53 15.65
CA GLN A 120 -8.50 4.32 16.68
C GLN A 120 -9.24 3.46 17.71
N ARG A 121 -9.84 2.34 17.29
CA ARG A 121 -10.47 1.37 18.20
C ARG A 121 -9.42 0.70 19.09
N ASP A 122 -8.34 0.21 18.49
CA ASP A 122 -7.26 -0.47 19.21
C ASP A 122 -6.60 0.46 20.25
N LEU A 123 -6.43 1.74 19.90
CA LEU A 123 -5.97 2.77 20.83
C LEU A 123 -6.96 3.01 21.99
N ALA A 124 -8.27 3.05 21.71
CA ALA A 124 -9.29 3.21 22.74
C ALA A 124 -9.34 2.01 23.70
N GLU A 125 -9.25 0.78 23.18
CA GLU A 125 -9.17 -0.45 23.99
C GLU A 125 -7.88 -0.49 24.84
N SER A 126 -6.75 -0.03 24.29
CA SER A 126 -5.48 0.09 25.04
C SER A 126 -5.56 1.12 26.17
N ILE A 127 -6.19 2.28 25.93
CA ILE A 127 -6.46 3.30 26.96
C ILE A 127 -7.38 2.75 28.06
N GLN A 128 -8.45 2.05 27.68
CA GLN A 128 -9.38 1.41 28.62
C GLN A 128 -8.64 0.41 29.51
N ARG A 129 -7.84 -0.48 28.93
CA ARG A 129 -7.05 -1.47 29.68
C ARG A 129 -5.99 -0.84 30.60
N CYS A 130 -5.39 0.28 30.19
CA CYS A 130 -4.51 1.06 31.06
C CYS A 130 -5.25 1.69 32.25
N SER A 131 -6.53 2.06 32.09
CA SER A 131 -7.35 2.58 33.18
C SER A 131 -7.74 1.49 34.19
N GLU A 132 -8.05 0.29 33.70
CA GLU A 132 -8.34 -0.90 34.51
C GLU A 132 -7.12 -1.31 35.34
N LEU A 133 -5.95 -1.44 34.71
CA LEU A 133 -4.69 -1.73 35.41
C LEU A 133 -4.33 -0.65 36.44
N ARG A 134 -4.65 0.62 36.20
CA ARG A 134 -4.47 1.68 37.20
C ARG A 134 -5.38 1.47 38.41
N ALA A 135 -6.66 1.18 38.19
CA ALA A 135 -7.60 0.90 39.28
C ALA A 135 -7.18 -0.33 40.10
N GLU A 136 -6.72 -1.41 39.45
CA GLU A 136 -6.15 -2.58 40.14
C GLU A 136 -4.95 -2.19 41.01
N LEU A 137 -4.01 -1.40 40.47
CA LEU A 137 -2.80 -0.96 41.18
C LEU A 137 -3.12 -0.03 42.37
N GLU A 138 -4.15 0.81 42.24
CA GLU A 138 -4.70 1.61 43.35
C GLU A 138 -5.28 0.70 44.45
N THR A 139 -6.09 -0.32 44.10
CA THR A 139 -6.61 -1.28 45.10
C THR A 139 -5.50 -2.06 45.81
N PHE A 140 -4.50 -2.52 45.06
CA PHE A 140 -3.33 -3.21 45.61
C PHE A 140 -2.51 -2.32 46.56
N THR A 141 -2.41 -1.02 46.25
CA THR A 141 -1.74 -0.03 47.12
C THR A 141 -2.50 0.16 48.44
N VAL A 142 -3.83 0.19 48.41
CA VAL A 142 -4.67 0.23 49.62
C VAL A 142 -4.45 -1.01 50.47
N ASP A 143 -4.41 -2.21 49.87
CA ASP A 143 -4.22 -3.46 50.60
C ASP A 143 -2.79 -3.62 51.16
N LEU A 144 -1.76 -3.17 50.45
CA LEU A 144 -0.40 -3.06 51.00
C LEU A 144 -0.34 -2.15 52.23
N ASN A 145 -1.06 -1.03 52.22
CA ASN A 145 -1.13 -0.13 53.37
C ASN A 145 -1.87 -0.77 54.57
N LYS A 146 -2.94 -1.55 54.34
CA LYS A 146 -3.57 -2.37 55.40
C LYS A 146 -2.59 -3.39 55.98
N VAL A 147 -1.88 -4.13 55.13
CA VAL A 147 -0.88 -5.13 55.58
C VAL A 147 0.22 -4.45 56.41
N ARG A 148 0.72 -3.29 55.97
CA ARG A 148 1.69 -2.49 56.74
C ARG A 148 1.16 -2.11 58.12
N ALA A 149 -0.05 -1.55 58.20
CA ALA A 149 -0.67 -1.18 59.47
C ALA A 149 -0.86 -2.39 60.41
N THR A 150 -1.28 -3.55 59.89
CA THR A 150 -1.39 -4.77 60.71
C THR A 150 -0.04 -5.28 61.19
N LYS A 151 1.02 -5.15 60.39
CA LYS A 151 2.39 -5.49 60.80
C LYS A 151 2.86 -4.59 61.94
N GLU A 152 2.70 -3.27 61.80
CA GLU A 152 3.07 -2.28 62.82
C GLU A 152 2.33 -2.52 64.15
N GLN A 153 1.04 -2.86 64.10
CA GLN A 153 0.27 -3.26 65.28
C GLN A 153 0.85 -4.53 65.94
N VAL A 154 1.13 -5.58 65.17
CA VAL A 154 1.68 -6.84 65.70
C VAL A 154 3.07 -6.64 66.31
N GLU A 155 3.91 -5.79 65.71
CA GLU A 155 5.22 -5.41 66.26
C GLU A 155 5.05 -4.65 67.59
N ALA A 156 4.15 -3.68 67.67
CA ALA A 156 3.83 -2.96 68.90
C ALA A 156 3.35 -3.90 70.02
N GLU A 157 2.37 -4.77 69.75
CA GLU A 157 1.90 -5.78 70.70
C GLU A 157 3.03 -6.72 71.17
N ASN A 158 3.96 -7.08 70.28
CA ASN A 158 5.07 -7.95 70.63
C ASN A 158 6.07 -7.26 71.58
N THR A 159 6.37 -5.98 71.35
CA THR A 159 7.20 -5.19 72.29
C THR A 159 6.54 -5.06 73.67
N GLU A 160 5.22 -4.87 73.73
CA GLU A 160 4.48 -4.81 74.99
C GLU A 160 4.51 -6.16 75.73
N LYS A 161 4.31 -7.27 75.01
CA LYS A 161 4.43 -8.65 75.55
C LYS A 161 5.84 -8.91 76.08
N GLN A 162 6.88 -8.45 75.40
CA GLN A 162 8.28 -8.58 75.84
C GLN A 162 8.58 -7.77 77.12
N LEU A 163 8.05 -6.53 77.23
CA LEU A 163 8.16 -5.72 78.44
C LEU A 163 7.45 -6.37 79.64
N LYS A 164 6.25 -6.91 79.42
CA LYS A 164 5.50 -7.68 80.44
C LYS A 164 6.27 -8.93 80.90
N LEU A 165 6.94 -9.64 79.98
CA LEU A 165 7.78 -10.79 80.29
C LEU A 165 8.99 -10.40 81.14
N ASN A 166 9.78 -9.40 80.72
CA ASN A 166 10.96 -8.92 81.44
C ASN A 166 10.62 -8.46 82.87
N ASN A 167 9.48 -7.79 83.07
CA ASN A 167 9.01 -7.38 84.39
C ASN A 167 8.56 -8.56 85.27
N LEU A 168 8.10 -9.67 84.67
CA LEU A 168 7.77 -10.89 85.40
C LEU A 168 9.05 -11.63 85.83
N THR A 169 10.04 -11.77 84.95
CA THR A 169 11.35 -12.37 85.27
C THR A 169 11.98 -11.66 86.49
N ARG A 170 12.08 -10.33 86.45
CA ARG A 170 12.58 -9.51 87.58
C ARG A 170 11.76 -9.63 88.88
N LYS A 171 10.52 -10.12 88.84
CA LYS A 171 9.73 -10.44 90.05
C LYS A 171 10.08 -11.83 90.57
N VAL A 172 10.24 -12.82 89.68
CA VAL A 172 10.70 -14.17 90.02
C VAL A 172 12.09 -14.12 90.64
N ASP A 173 13.04 -13.41 90.04
CA ASP A 173 14.42 -13.30 90.55
C ASP A 173 14.46 -12.73 91.99
N ARG A 174 13.66 -11.69 92.26
CA ARG A 174 13.53 -11.10 93.60
C ARG A 174 12.88 -12.04 94.60
N ALA A 175 11.88 -12.83 94.18
CA ALA A 175 11.26 -13.84 95.02
C ALA A 175 12.25 -14.98 95.36
N LEU A 176 13.05 -15.43 94.39
CA LEU A 176 14.09 -16.45 94.59
C LEU A 176 15.16 -15.97 95.58
N VAL A 177 15.67 -14.73 95.44
CA VAL A 177 16.62 -14.15 96.40
C VAL A 177 16.02 -14.07 97.80
N SER A 178 14.74 -13.67 97.93
CA SER A 178 14.03 -13.59 99.21
C SER A 178 13.85 -14.96 99.86
N LEU A 179 13.54 -16.00 99.06
CA LEU A 179 13.44 -17.38 99.52
C LEU A 179 14.81 -17.93 99.95
N SER A 180 15.89 -17.65 99.22
CA SER A 180 17.25 -18.02 99.64
C SER A 180 17.66 -17.40 100.99
N SER A 181 17.18 -16.20 101.33
CA SER A 181 17.41 -15.60 102.65
C SER A 181 16.55 -16.17 103.79
N LEU A 182 15.50 -16.97 103.50
CA LEU A 182 14.58 -17.53 104.49
C LEU A 182 14.93 -18.96 104.96
N VAL A 183 16.03 -19.56 104.45
CA VAL A 183 16.42 -20.97 104.69
C VAL A 183 16.98 -21.25 106.10
N ASN A 184 16.70 -20.39 107.09
CA ASN A 184 17.15 -20.52 108.49
C ASN A 184 15.99 -20.54 109.51
N LEU A 185 14.80 -21.01 109.12
CA LEU A 185 13.63 -21.18 110.00
C LEU A 185 13.05 -22.60 109.92
N GLU A 186 12.23 -22.94 110.92
CA GLU A 186 11.90 -24.31 111.30
C GLU A 186 11.15 -25.14 110.23
N HIS A 187 11.31 -26.46 110.34
CA HIS A 187 10.98 -27.45 109.30
C HIS A 187 9.55 -27.41 108.73
N ASN A 188 8.56 -26.94 109.49
CA ASN A 188 7.15 -26.93 109.07
C ASN A 188 6.79 -25.76 108.15
N ASP A 189 7.38 -24.57 108.37
CA ASP A 189 7.17 -23.42 107.47
C ASP A 189 7.92 -23.62 106.15
N LEU A 190 9.05 -24.34 106.20
CA LEU A 190 9.82 -24.72 105.02
C LEU A 190 9.01 -25.62 104.08
N ASP A 191 8.26 -26.61 104.58
CA ASP A 191 7.46 -27.51 103.72
C ASP A 191 6.27 -26.77 103.07
N MET A 192 5.62 -25.85 103.79
CA MET A 192 4.61 -24.96 103.18
C MET A 192 5.22 -24.03 102.13
N ALA A 193 6.40 -23.44 102.39
CA ALA A 193 7.10 -22.58 101.43
C ALA A 193 7.56 -23.36 100.18
N VAL A 194 8.04 -24.59 100.35
CA VAL A 194 8.38 -25.50 99.25
C VAL A 194 7.14 -25.82 98.41
N LYS A 195 6.01 -26.16 99.05
CA LYS A 195 4.75 -26.47 98.35
C LYS A 195 4.20 -25.28 97.57
N ALA A 196 4.18 -24.09 98.19
CA ALA A 196 3.78 -22.84 97.52
C ALA A 196 4.71 -22.49 96.34
N THR A 197 6.02 -22.70 96.49
CA THR A 197 7.00 -22.50 95.41
C THR A 197 6.79 -23.52 94.29
N GLN A 198 6.47 -24.77 94.61
CA GLN A 198 6.22 -25.83 93.64
C GLN A 198 4.93 -25.60 92.84
N ASP A 199 3.89 -25.06 93.47
CA ASP A 199 2.66 -24.64 92.78
C ASP A 199 2.87 -23.39 91.92
N LEU A 200 3.70 -22.43 92.36
CA LEU A 200 4.12 -21.31 91.53
C LEU A 200 4.91 -21.78 90.29
N ILE A 201 5.81 -22.76 90.44
CA ILE A 201 6.54 -23.40 89.34
C ILE A 201 5.58 -24.12 88.39
N ARG A 202 4.56 -24.83 88.90
CA ARG A 202 3.51 -25.44 88.06
C ARG A 202 2.73 -24.39 87.25
N GLN A 203 2.36 -23.27 87.88
CA GLN A 203 1.67 -22.17 87.21
C GLN A 203 2.55 -21.48 86.14
N GLN A 204 3.82 -21.26 86.45
CA GLN A 204 4.83 -20.74 85.50
C GLN A 204 5.00 -21.69 84.30
N ASN A 205 5.17 -22.99 84.54
CA ASN A 205 5.31 -24.00 83.49
C ASN A 205 4.06 -24.09 82.59
N HIS A 206 2.86 -23.97 83.16
CA HIS A 206 1.63 -23.89 82.37
C HIS A 206 1.62 -22.65 81.47
N LYS A 207 2.02 -21.48 82.00
CA LYS A 207 2.10 -20.23 81.24
C LYS A 207 3.15 -20.30 80.12
N ILE A 208 4.32 -20.87 80.38
CA ILE A 208 5.38 -21.12 79.39
C ILE A 208 4.85 -22.03 78.27
N ARG A 209 4.14 -23.12 78.61
CA ARG A 209 3.56 -24.05 77.63
C ARG A 209 2.52 -23.35 76.73
N MET A 210 1.69 -22.45 77.28
CA MET A 210 0.76 -21.64 76.50
C MET A 210 1.48 -20.64 75.58
N GLN A 211 2.57 -20.02 76.04
CA GLN A 211 3.40 -19.14 75.21
C GLN A 211 4.10 -19.91 74.09
N GLN A 212 4.62 -21.11 74.35
CA GLN A 212 5.21 -22.00 73.33
C GLN A 212 4.21 -22.38 72.24
N ASN A 213 2.97 -22.71 72.60
CA ASN A 213 1.89 -22.97 71.64
C ASN A 213 1.58 -21.73 70.78
N SER A 214 1.55 -20.53 71.39
CA SER A 214 1.35 -19.27 70.67
C SER A 214 2.49 -18.97 69.69
N ILE A 215 3.75 -19.19 70.11
CA ILE A 215 4.94 -18.99 69.26
C ILE A 215 4.93 -19.98 68.09
N LYS A 216 4.59 -21.24 68.32
CA LYS A 216 4.47 -22.24 67.26
C LYS A 216 3.44 -21.81 66.21
N HIS A 217 2.26 -21.36 66.64
CA HIS A 217 1.23 -20.89 65.71
C HIS A 217 1.67 -19.63 64.92
N GLN A 218 2.46 -18.74 65.53
CA GLN A 218 3.08 -17.62 64.81
C GLN A 218 4.14 -18.08 63.79
N GLN A 219 4.93 -19.11 64.11
CA GLN A 219 5.90 -19.71 63.17
C GLN A 219 5.20 -20.35 61.96
N ASP A 220 4.09 -21.07 62.17
CA ASP A 220 3.27 -21.65 61.09
C ASP A 220 2.74 -20.54 60.15
N ASN A 221 2.26 -19.42 60.70
CA ASN A 221 1.81 -18.27 59.92
C ASN A 221 2.95 -17.59 59.13
N VAL A 222 4.14 -17.45 59.72
CA VAL A 222 5.33 -16.93 59.01
C VAL A 222 5.75 -17.86 57.88
N HIS A 223 5.67 -19.18 58.06
CA HIS A 223 5.97 -20.15 57.01
C HIS A 223 4.97 -20.02 55.84
N MET A 224 3.67 -19.91 56.12
CA MET A 224 2.64 -19.73 55.10
C MET A 224 2.85 -18.44 54.28
N LEU A 225 3.23 -17.34 54.96
CA LEU A 225 3.55 -16.08 54.28
C LEU A 225 4.78 -16.19 53.37
N ARG A 226 5.83 -16.91 53.78
CA ARG A 226 7.00 -17.18 52.91
C ARG A 226 6.62 -17.98 51.67
N THR A 227 5.77 -18.99 51.80
CA THR A 227 5.29 -19.79 50.66
C THR A 227 4.55 -18.92 49.66
N LYS A 228 3.61 -18.07 50.11
CA LYS A 228 2.89 -17.12 49.25
C LYS A 228 3.80 -16.09 48.58
N TYR A 229 4.90 -15.71 49.24
CA TYR A 229 5.88 -14.79 48.65
C TYR A 229 6.64 -15.45 47.50
N GLY A 230 7.02 -16.73 47.63
CA GLY A 230 7.63 -17.50 46.55
C GLY A 230 6.67 -17.76 45.38
N GLU A 231 5.37 -17.95 45.64
CA GLU A 231 4.33 -18.02 44.59
C GLU A 231 4.23 -16.70 43.81
N LEU A 232 4.29 -15.55 44.50
CA LEU A 232 4.31 -14.22 43.87
C LEU A 232 5.58 -13.98 43.04
N GLU A 233 6.74 -14.42 43.52
CA GLU A 233 8.02 -14.31 42.81
C GLU A 233 8.00 -15.15 41.52
N ALA A 234 7.48 -16.39 41.58
CA ALA A 234 7.28 -17.23 40.40
C ALA A 234 6.28 -16.63 39.39
N LEU A 235 5.21 -15.98 39.85
CA LEU A 235 4.28 -15.24 38.98
C LEU A 235 4.95 -14.03 38.33
N PHE A 236 5.80 -13.30 39.05
CA PHE A 236 6.54 -12.16 38.51
C PHE A 236 7.58 -12.58 37.46
N ASP A 237 8.26 -13.71 37.67
CA ASP A 237 9.14 -14.30 36.67
C ASP A 237 8.37 -14.78 35.44
N SER A 238 7.20 -15.41 35.62
CA SER A 238 6.32 -15.78 34.51
C SER A 238 5.84 -14.57 33.71
N LEU A 239 5.46 -13.48 34.37
CA LEU A 239 5.06 -12.22 33.71
C LEU A 239 6.24 -11.57 32.98
N SER A 240 7.42 -11.57 33.60
CA SER A 240 8.66 -11.07 32.98
C SER A 240 9.09 -11.91 31.78
N LYS A 241 8.88 -13.23 31.84
CA LYS A 241 9.10 -14.15 30.74
C LYS A 241 8.10 -13.89 29.61
N GLN A 242 6.80 -13.79 29.91
CA GLN A 242 5.76 -13.42 28.95
C GLN A 242 6.07 -12.08 28.25
N LYS A 243 6.53 -11.06 29.00
CA LYS A 243 6.94 -9.77 28.40
C LYS A 243 8.08 -9.93 27.39
N ARG A 244 9.08 -10.79 27.66
CA ARG A 244 10.16 -11.09 26.68
C ARG A 244 9.66 -11.92 25.51
N GLU A 245 8.79 -12.90 25.76
CA GLU A 245 8.24 -13.81 24.75
C GLU A 245 7.22 -13.16 23.83
N THR A 246 6.54 -12.08 24.25
CA THR A 246 5.57 -11.40 23.39
C THR A 246 6.17 -10.86 22.09
N GLY A 247 7.49 -10.67 21.98
CA GLY A 247 8.18 -10.45 20.70
C GLY A 247 7.85 -9.15 19.96
N LEU A 248 6.85 -8.40 20.41
CA LEU A 248 6.27 -7.22 19.76
C LEU A 248 7.32 -6.14 19.49
N GLU A 249 8.33 -5.96 20.35
CA GLU A 249 9.42 -5.01 20.08
C GLU A 249 10.26 -5.43 18.86
N MET A 250 10.57 -6.72 18.69
CA MET A 250 11.28 -7.22 17.50
C MET A 250 10.39 -7.20 16.25
N GLU A 251 9.09 -7.46 16.38
CA GLU A 251 8.16 -7.43 15.25
C GLU A 251 7.84 -5.99 14.79
N LEU A 252 7.73 -5.07 15.74
CA LEU A 252 7.61 -3.63 15.50
C LEU A 252 8.91 -3.08 14.86
N GLU A 253 10.09 -3.53 15.29
CA GLU A 253 11.35 -3.11 14.66
C GLU A 253 11.58 -3.73 13.28
N ARG A 254 11.13 -4.97 13.03
CA ARG A 254 11.09 -5.56 11.67
C ARG A 254 10.13 -4.82 10.75
N THR A 255 8.94 -4.47 11.23
CA THR A 255 7.96 -3.72 10.42
C THR A 255 8.40 -2.28 10.16
N ARG A 256 9.03 -1.59 11.12
CA ARG A 256 9.73 -0.31 10.90
C ARG A 256 10.83 -0.42 9.84
N SER A 257 11.69 -1.43 9.94
CA SER A 257 12.77 -1.68 8.98
C SER A 257 12.23 -1.92 7.57
N SER A 258 11.16 -2.72 7.45
CA SER A 258 10.47 -2.98 6.18
C SER A 258 9.83 -1.71 5.60
N LEU A 259 9.18 -0.90 6.44
CA LEU A 259 8.58 0.38 6.03
C LEU A 259 9.64 1.38 5.56
N SER A 260 10.80 1.44 6.24
CA SER A 260 11.94 2.28 5.85
C SER A 260 12.48 1.89 4.48
N SER A 261 12.66 0.58 4.23
CA SER A 261 13.10 0.06 2.92
C SER A 261 12.09 0.33 1.80
N ALA A 262 10.79 0.21 2.09
CA ALA A 262 9.72 0.54 1.16
C ALA A 262 9.71 2.04 0.80
N ASN A 263 9.84 2.94 1.78
CA ASN A 263 9.94 4.38 1.55
C ASN A 263 11.16 4.74 0.70
N GLN A 264 12.33 4.15 0.99
CA GLN A 264 13.53 4.36 0.19
C GLN A 264 13.35 3.91 -1.27
N SER A 265 12.61 2.82 -1.50
CA SER A 265 12.26 2.34 -2.84
C SER A 265 11.28 3.29 -3.56
N ILE A 266 10.31 3.87 -2.84
CA ILE A 266 9.38 4.89 -3.36
C ILE A 266 10.14 6.15 -3.79
N ASP A 267 11.11 6.62 -3.00
CA ASP A 267 11.88 7.81 -3.34
C ASP A 267 12.83 7.58 -4.53
N GLN A 268 13.40 6.36 -4.66
CA GLN A 268 14.13 5.97 -5.88
C GLN A 268 13.22 5.95 -7.12
N LEU A 269 11.98 5.46 -7.00
CA LEU A 269 11.01 5.49 -8.10
C LEU A 269 10.59 6.92 -8.46
N ARG A 270 10.39 7.80 -7.46
CA ARG A 270 10.12 9.22 -7.68
C ARG A 270 11.26 9.91 -8.43
N SER A 271 12.51 9.65 -8.08
CA SER A 271 13.68 10.16 -8.81
C SER A 271 13.61 9.71 -10.28
N LYS A 272 13.44 8.41 -10.54
CA LYS A 272 13.36 7.88 -11.91
C LYS A 272 12.21 8.50 -12.73
N VAL A 273 11.07 8.77 -12.11
CA VAL A 273 9.94 9.46 -12.77
C VAL A 273 10.29 10.91 -13.12
N LEU A 274 11.04 11.62 -12.28
CA LEU A 274 11.55 12.96 -12.58
C LEU A 274 12.58 12.93 -13.72
N ASP A 275 13.49 11.95 -13.72
CA ASP A 275 14.50 11.75 -14.75
C ASP A 275 13.85 11.45 -16.12
N ILE A 276 12.88 10.53 -16.15
CA ILE A 276 12.08 10.23 -17.35
C ILE A 276 11.32 11.47 -17.81
N GLY A 277 10.70 12.23 -16.90
CA GLY A 277 9.99 13.47 -17.22
C GLY A 277 10.90 14.58 -17.73
N ALA A 278 12.19 14.60 -17.34
CA ALA A 278 13.18 15.51 -17.90
C ALA A 278 13.59 15.08 -19.31
N SER A 279 13.87 13.79 -19.52
CA SER A 279 14.21 13.25 -20.84
C SER A 279 13.07 13.38 -21.84
N LEU A 280 11.81 13.23 -21.40
CA LEU A 280 10.64 13.46 -22.27
C LEU A 280 10.59 14.92 -22.77
N ARG A 281 10.76 15.90 -21.87
CA ARG A 281 10.80 17.33 -22.26
C ARG A 281 11.96 17.66 -23.21
N GLU A 282 13.12 17.04 -23.01
CA GLU A 282 14.25 17.14 -23.95
C GLU A 282 13.87 16.60 -25.34
N LYS A 283 13.19 15.44 -25.40
CA LYS A 283 12.69 14.89 -26.67
C LYS A 283 11.62 15.76 -27.32
N GLU A 284 10.67 16.28 -26.55
CA GLU A 284 9.66 17.24 -27.03
C GLU A 284 10.30 18.51 -27.62
N GLU A 285 11.37 19.03 -27.02
CA GLU A 285 12.13 20.15 -27.56
C GLU A 285 12.83 19.78 -28.88
N THR A 286 13.46 18.60 -28.97
CA THR A 286 14.07 18.15 -30.23
C THR A 286 13.04 17.93 -31.34
N ILE A 287 11.84 17.45 -31.02
CA ILE A 287 10.75 17.31 -32.00
C ILE A 287 10.33 18.69 -32.51
N ARG A 288 10.13 19.67 -31.61
CA ARG A 288 9.74 21.03 -31.99
C ARG A 288 10.79 21.70 -32.90
N SER A 289 12.07 21.52 -32.60
CA SER A 289 13.17 21.99 -33.46
C SER A 289 13.12 21.36 -34.86
N LEU A 290 12.82 20.06 -34.95
CA LEU A 290 12.68 19.37 -36.24
C LEU A 290 11.42 19.78 -37.00
N GLU A 291 10.32 20.09 -36.32
CA GLU A 291 9.10 20.64 -36.92
C GLU A 291 9.34 22.04 -37.51
N ASP A 292 10.08 22.89 -36.81
CA ASP A 292 10.50 24.21 -37.31
C ASP A 292 11.43 24.09 -38.53
N GLU A 293 12.43 23.21 -38.50
CA GLU A 293 13.31 22.91 -39.65
C GLU A 293 12.52 22.36 -40.86
N LEU A 294 11.54 21.49 -40.63
CA LEU A 294 10.66 20.96 -41.67
C LEU A 294 9.80 22.06 -42.30
N SER A 295 9.28 22.97 -41.48
CA SER A 295 8.50 24.14 -41.90
C SER A 295 9.35 25.10 -42.76
N GLU A 296 10.59 25.38 -42.35
CA GLU A 296 11.55 26.16 -43.15
C GLU A 296 11.91 25.46 -44.48
N CYS A 297 12.08 24.14 -44.47
CA CYS A 297 12.31 23.34 -45.67
C CYS A 297 11.11 23.43 -46.64
N HIS A 298 9.88 23.30 -46.14
CA HIS A 298 8.66 23.46 -46.93
C HIS A 298 8.55 24.87 -47.54
N SER A 299 8.90 25.91 -46.78
CA SER A 299 9.01 27.29 -47.28
C SER A 299 9.99 27.38 -48.46
N LYS A 300 11.22 26.90 -48.30
CA LYS A 300 12.26 26.88 -49.35
C LYS A 300 11.80 26.14 -50.60
N VAL A 301 11.20 24.95 -50.46
CA VAL A 301 10.64 24.16 -51.57
C VAL A 301 9.49 24.90 -52.27
N SER A 302 8.65 25.63 -51.54
CA SER A 302 7.59 26.45 -52.11
C SER A 302 8.16 27.60 -52.96
N VAL A 303 9.17 28.31 -52.45
CA VAL A 303 9.89 29.37 -53.20
C VAL A 303 10.46 28.80 -54.50
N SER A 304 11.25 27.72 -54.45
CA SER A 304 11.83 27.12 -55.65
C SER A 304 10.79 26.56 -56.63
N ARG A 305 9.61 26.12 -56.16
CA ARG A 305 8.47 25.79 -57.05
C ARG A 305 7.93 27.02 -57.77
N THR A 306 7.77 28.15 -57.08
CA THR A 306 7.32 29.40 -57.72
C THR A 306 8.35 29.93 -58.72
N GLU A 307 9.64 29.87 -58.41
CA GLU A 307 10.73 30.22 -59.33
C GLU A 307 10.72 29.34 -60.59
N ASN A 308 10.59 28.01 -60.42
CA ASN A 308 10.44 27.09 -61.56
C ASN A 308 9.19 27.41 -62.40
N SER A 309 8.06 27.74 -61.78
CA SER A 309 6.84 28.14 -62.49
C SER A 309 7.04 29.41 -63.33
N VAL A 310 7.79 30.40 -62.80
CA VAL A 310 8.16 31.62 -63.53
C VAL A 310 9.12 31.31 -64.70
N LEU A 311 10.10 30.43 -64.49
CA LEU A 311 11.03 30.00 -65.55
C LEU A 311 10.30 29.24 -66.68
N ILE A 312 9.40 28.31 -66.34
CA ILE A 312 8.55 27.60 -67.31
C ILE A 312 7.69 28.59 -68.10
N SER A 313 7.07 29.57 -67.43
CA SER A 313 6.27 30.61 -68.08
C SER A 313 7.11 31.48 -69.05
N ARG A 314 8.36 31.81 -68.67
CA ARG A 314 9.32 32.48 -69.56
C ARG A 314 9.68 31.64 -70.78
N LEU A 315 9.96 30.35 -70.60
CA LEU A 315 10.26 29.43 -71.72
C LEU A 315 9.07 29.28 -72.67
N GLN A 316 7.85 29.18 -72.15
CA GLN A 316 6.63 29.17 -72.96
C GLN A 316 6.47 30.47 -73.76
N HIS A 317 6.74 31.64 -73.16
CA HIS A 317 6.73 32.91 -73.89
C HIS A 317 7.77 32.99 -75.01
N ILE A 318 8.96 32.41 -74.82
CA ILE A 318 10.00 32.33 -75.86
C ILE A 318 9.54 31.44 -77.02
N ASN A 319 8.96 30.27 -76.72
CA ASN A 319 8.43 29.34 -77.73
C ASN A 319 7.12 29.81 -78.39
N SER A 320 6.45 30.83 -77.84
CA SER A 320 5.19 31.39 -78.38
C SER A 320 5.40 32.57 -79.34
N ARG A 321 6.65 32.90 -79.70
CA ARG A 321 6.92 33.89 -80.77
C ARG A 321 6.48 33.34 -82.13
N PRO A 322 5.71 34.11 -82.93
CA PRO A 322 5.37 33.69 -84.29
C PRO A 322 6.61 33.73 -85.19
N GLN A 323 6.87 32.59 -85.84
CA GLN A 323 7.60 32.40 -87.10
C GLN A 323 8.90 33.19 -87.35
N ILE A 324 10.01 32.46 -87.37
CA ILE A 324 10.88 32.48 -88.56
C ILE A 324 10.66 31.14 -89.28
N SER A 325 9.53 31.04 -89.98
CA SER A 325 9.31 30.02 -91.00
C SER A 325 9.67 30.62 -92.35
N ASP A 326 10.97 30.68 -92.62
CA ASP A 326 11.51 30.73 -93.98
C ASP A 326 12.99 30.32 -93.93
N LEU A 327 13.43 29.63 -94.99
CA LEU A 327 14.75 29.05 -95.24
C LEU A 327 15.05 27.65 -94.63
N VAL A 328 15.50 26.78 -95.54
CA VAL A 328 16.15 25.45 -95.37
C VAL A 328 15.24 24.22 -95.17
N THR A 329 14.75 23.74 -96.31
CA THR A 329 14.84 22.31 -96.68
C THR A 329 15.70 22.22 -97.96
N PRO A 330 16.12 21.05 -98.49
CA PRO A 330 16.08 19.68 -97.94
C PRO A 330 17.45 18.93 -98.00
N ILE A 331 17.60 17.82 -97.26
CA ILE A 331 18.34 16.64 -97.78
C ILE A 331 17.53 15.37 -97.49
N ARG A 332 17.43 14.54 -98.52
CA ARG A 332 16.70 13.27 -98.58
C ARG A 332 17.72 12.15 -98.70
N ASN A 333 17.66 11.13 -97.84
CA ASN A 333 18.16 9.78 -98.16
C ASN A 333 17.50 8.72 -97.26
N SER A 334 16.77 7.83 -97.93
CA SER A 334 16.76 6.36 -97.83
C SER A 334 17.67 5.67 -96.78
N GLY A 335 17.29 4.55 -96.16
CA GLY A 335 16.03 3.77 -96.23
C GLY A 335 16.25 2.24 -96.20
N ASN A 336 15.50 1.51 -95.35
CA ASN A 336 15.46 0.03 -95.17
C ASN A 336 16.79 -0.66 -94.74
N SER A 337 16.84 -1.83 -94.10
CA SER A 337 15.91 -2.71 -93.33
C SER A 337 16.79 -3.55 -92.34
N HIS A 338 16.37 -4.38 -91.37
CA HIS A 338 15.17 -5.19 -91.04
C HIS A 338 14.79 -5.05 -89.54
N SER A 339 13.65 -5.48 -88.96
CA SER A 339 12.81 -6.71 -88.96
C SER A 339 13.28 -7.86 -88.05
N PHE A 340 12.66 -7.96 -86.86
CA PHE A 340 12.48 -9.17 -86.00
C PHE A 340 13.77 -9.83 -85.42
N SER A 341 13.81 -10.42 -84.21
CA SER A 341 12.77 -10.83 -83.24
C SER A 341 13.34 -11.13 -81.84
N SER A 342 12.44 -11.27 -80.85
CA SER A 342 12.46 -12.33 -79.81
C SER A 342 13.27 -12.17 -78.51
N VAL A 343 12.52 -12.07 -77.41
CA VAL A 343 12.62 -12.88 -76.15
C VAL A 343 13.95 -12.91 -75.38
N ASN A 344 13.86 -12.44 -74.13
CA ASN A 344 14.61 -12.75 -72.91
C ASN A 344 16.15 -12.83 -72.98
N ASP A 345 16.80 -11.98 -72.17
CA ASP A 345 17.47 -12.48 -70.96
C ASP A 345 17.59 -11.35 -69.94
N ASP A 346 16.84 -11.48 -68.84
CA ASP A 346 17.06 -10.72 -67.60
C ASP A 346 18.22 -11.39 -66.85
N ASP A 347 19.39 -10.73 -66.78
CA ASP A 347 20.23 -10.63 -65.56
C ASP A 347 21.59 -9.98 -65.86
N SER A 348 21.85 -8.82 -65.23
CA SER A 348 23.13 -8.47 -64.55
C SER A 348 23.37 -6.95 -64.45
N ILE A 349 22.55 -6.22 -63.67
CA ILE A 349 23.01 -4.98 -63.00
C ILE A 349 22.71 -5.09 -61.50
N LEU A 350 23.56 -5.87 -60.84
CA LEU A 350 23.65 -5.96 -59.38
C LEU A 350 24.48 -4.75 -58.92
N GLY A 351 23.82 -3.67 -58.47
CA GLY A 351 24.52 -2.44 -58.10
C GLY A 351 23.66 -1.35 -57.46
N ASN A 352 23.57 -1.39 -56.13
CA ASN A 352 23.20 -0.25 -55.27
C ASN A 352 21.80 0.36 -55.43
N LEU A 353 20.76 -0.41 -55.10
CA LEU A 353 19.57 0.16 -54.44
C LEU A 353 19.79 0.12 -52.92
N THR A 354 20.25 1.24 -52.34
CA THR A 354 20.32 1.40 -50.87
C THR A 354 18.93 1.74 -50.30
N PRO A 355 18.39 0.97 -49.34
CA PRO A 355 17.05 1.18 -48.81
C PRO A 355 17.02 2.28 -47.73
N ASN A 356 17.24 3.54 -48.12
CA ASN A 356 17.46 4.64 -47.18
C ASN A 356 16.19 5.23 -46.51
N SER A 357 15.03 4.58 -46.63
CA SER A 357 13.77 5.00 -45.98
C SER A 357 13.20 3.98 -44.98
N ASN A 358 13.81 2.80 -44.86
CA ASN A 358 13.36 1.76 -43.92
C ASN A 358 14.11 1.79 -42.57
N GLY A 359 15.24 2.50 -42.50
CA GLY A 359 16.12 2.53 -41.33
C GLY A 359 15.41 3.03 -40.06
N ALA A 360 14.72 4.16 -40.12
CA ALA A 360 14.04 4.75 -38.96
C ALA A 360 12.90 3.86 -38.43
N THR A 361 12.08 3.32 -39.33
CA THR A 361 10.96 2.41 -38.98
C THR A 361 11.48 1.10 -38.41
N PHE A 362 12.58 0.56 -38.94
CA PHE A 362 13.21 -0.65 -38.42
C PHE A 362 13.88 -0.40 -37.06
N HIS A 363 14.51 0.76 -36.85
CA HIS A 363 15.11 1.14 -35.55
C HIS A 363 14.03 1.31 -34.47
N LEU A 364 12.89 1.94 -34.80
CA LEU A 364 11.76 2.07 -33.87
C LEU A 364 11.14 0.71 -33.52
N LEU A 365 10.96 -0.18 -34.51
CA LEU A 365 10.48 -1.53 -34.26
C LEU A 365 11.46 -2.36 -33.42
N GLU A 366 12.77 -2.19 -33.62
CA GLU A 366 13.80 -2.85 -32.84
C GLU A 366 13.89 -2.30 -31.40
N GLU A 367 13.78 -0.99 -31.20
CA GLU A 367 13.67 -0.37 -29.88
C GLU A 367 12.40 -0.84 -29.13
N MET A 368 11.26 -0.91 -29.82
CA MET A 368 10.04 -1.51 -29.26
C MET A 368 10.24 -2.99 -28.90
N ARG A 369 10.93 -3.77 -29.73
CA ARG A 369 11.24 -5.18 -29.48
C ARG A 369 12.15 -5.37 -28.26
N VAL A 370 13.18 -4.53 -28.13
CA VAL A 370 14.11 -4.53 -26.99
C VAL A 370 13.40 -4.07 -25.71
N SER A 371 12.59 -3.01 -25.78
CA SER A 371 11.80 -2.52 -24.65
C SER A 371 10.78 -3.55 -24.16
N ALA A 372 10.03 -4.18 -25.07
CA ALA A 372 9.11 -5.27 -24.75
C ALA A 372 9.84 -6.48 -24.13
N SER A 373 11.02 -6.82 -24.64
CA SER A 373 11.85 -7.90 -24.06
C SER A 373 12.30 -7.57 -22.64
N GLN A 374 12.76 -6.34 -22.37
CA GLN A 374 13.12 -5.88 -21.03
C GLN A 374 11.92 -5.85 -20.07
N GLN A 375 10.73 -5.50 -20.54
CA GLN A 375 9.50 -5.58 -19.75
C GLN A 375 9.14 -7.04 -19.42
N ILE A 376 9.22 -7.94 -20.40
CA ILE A 376 8.97 -9.39 -20.21
C ILE A 376 9.95 -9.97 -19.18
N ASP A 377 11.24 -9.64 -19.26
CA ASP A 377 12.24 -10.15 -18.32
C ASP A 377 12.10 -9.51 -16.92
N SER A 378 11.69 -8.24 -16.85
CA SER A 378 11.32 -7.60 -15.57
C SER A 378 10.10 -8.26 -14.92
N LEU A 379 9.09 -8.65 -15.71
CA LEU A 379 7.91 -9.38 -15.24
C LEU A 379 8.27 -10.81 -14.79
N LYS A 380 9.14 -11.51 -15.53
CA LYS A 380 9.66 -12.83 -15.09
C LYS A 380 10.41 -12.71 -13.76
N ALA A 381 11.29 -11.72 -13.61
CA ALA A 381 12.01 -11.47 -12.36
C ALA A 381 11.07 -11.07 -11.20
N GLY A 382 9.97 -10.36 -11.48
CA GLY A 382 8.91 -10.07 -10.53
C GLY A 382 8.15 -11.32 -10.08
N ASN A 383 7.71 -12.15 -11.04
CA ASN A 383 7.04 -13.42 -10.77
C ASN A 383 7.92 -14.39 -9.98
N GLU A 384 9.22 -14.45 -10.28
CA GLU A 384 10.17 -15.29 -9.56
C GLU A 384 10.34 -14.84 -8.10
N LYS A 385 10.41 -13.52 -7.86
CA LYS A 385 10.40 -12.98 -6.48
C LYS A 385 9.11 -13.31 -5.73
N LEU A 386 7.96 -13.24 -6.40
CA LEU A 386 6.68 -13.65 -5.83
C LEU A 386 6.66 -15.15 -5.51
N ARG A 387 7.16 -16.01 -6.40
CA ARG A 387 7.27 -17.46 -6.17
C ARG A 387 8.10 -17.76 -4.93
N CYS A 388 9.30 -17.19 -4.82
CA CYS A 388 10.15 -17.35 -3.63
C CYS A 388 9.49 -16.81 -2.35
N ALA A 389 8.71 -15.73 -2.44
CA ALA A 389 7.97 -15.19 -1.29
C ALA A 389 6.80 -16.09 -0.86
N PHE A 390 6.11 -16.74 -1.81
CA PHE A 390 5.10 -17.76 -1.51
C PHE A 390 5.71 -19.01 -0.89
N GLU A 391 6.81 -19.52 -1.45
CA GLU A 391 7.53 -20.70 -0.91
C GLU A 391 8.04 -20.45 0.51
N GLU A 392 8.56 -19.26 0.80
CA GLU A 392 8.96 -18.88 2.17
C GLU A 392 7.75 -18.75 3.12
N LYS A 393 6.59 -18.29 2.63
CA LYS A 393 5.36 -18.22 3.43
C LYS A 393 4.74 -19.59 3.68
N GLU A 394 4.81 -20.50 2.71
CA GLU A 394 4.43 -21.91 2.86
C GLU A 394 5.36 -22.62 3.84
N ARG A 395 6.67 -22.38 3.76
CA ARG A 395 7.65 -22.88 4.74
C ARG A 395 7.36 -22.38 6.16
N GLN A 396 7.05 -21.09 6.32
CA GLN A 396 6.64 -20.50 7.61
C GLN A 396 5.33 -21.11 8.13
N LEU A 397 4.34 -21.34 7.26
CA LEU A 397 3.08 -21.99 7.63
C LEU A 397 3.31 -23.43 8.10
N ASN A 398 4.08 -24.23 7.36
CA ASN A 398 4.40 -25.60 7.72
C ASN A 398 5.17 -25.69 9.05
N GLN A 399 6.06 -24.74 9.33
CA GLN A 399 6.76 -24.63 10.62
C GLN A 399 5.81 -24.22 11.77
N ALA A 400 4.80 -23.40 11.50
CA ALA A 400 3.77 -23.10 12.49
C ALA A 400 2.87 -24.32 12.76
N VAL A 401 2.47 -25.06 11.72
CA VAL A 401 1.67 -26.29 11.83
C VAL A 401 2.38 -27.33 12.69
N SER A 402 3.69 -27.59 12.48
CA SER A 402 4.40 -28.57 13.31
C SER A 402 4.47 -28.16 14.79
N LEU A 403 4.59 -26.87 15.09
CA LEU A 403 4.55 -26.37 16.48
C LEU A 403 3.14 -26.53 17.10
N PHE A 404 2.08 -26.41 16.29
CA PHE A 404 0.72 -26.74 16.75
C PHE A 404 0.53 -28.24 16.99
N GLU A 405 1.09 -29.11 16.15
CA GLU A 405 1.05 -30.57 16.34
C GLU A 405 1.81 -31.00 17.62
N ASP A 406 3.01 -30.44 17.86
CA ASP A 406 3.79 -30.68 19.08
C ASP A 406 3.03 -30.22 20.34
N THR A 407 2.47 -29.00 20.31
CA THR A 407 1.70 -28.49 21.45
C THR A 407 0.38 -29.24 21.66
N GLU A 408 -0.28 -29.72 20.61
CA GLU A 408 -1.46 -30.59 20.71
C GLU A 408 -1.12 -31.91 21.42
N ALA A 409 0.05 -32.50 21.13
CA ALA A 409 0.55 -33.69 21.81
C ALA A 409 0.81 -33.45 23.32
N ASP A 410 1.44 -32.34 23.67
CA ASP A 410 1.66 -31.93 25.07
C ASP A 410 0.32 -31.67 25.82
N PHE A 411 -0.65 -31.02 25.17
CA PHE A 411 -1.98 -30.82 25.75
C PHE A 411 -2.73 -32.14 25.96
N LYS A 412 -2.62 -33.11 25.04
CA LYS A 412 -3.15 -34.47 25.20
C LYS A 412 -2.48 -35.20 26.37
N LEU A 413 -1.16 -35.09 26.54
CA LEU A 413 -0.41 -35.67 27.66
C LEU A 413 -0.86 -35.07 29.00
N LEU A 414 -0.96 -33.74 29.09
CA LEU A 414 -1.47 -33.03 30.26
C LEU A 414 -2.89 -33.44 30.62
N LEU A 415 -3.78 -33.63 29.63
CA LEU A 415 -5.14 -34.12 29.85
C LEU A 415 -5.17 -35.52 30.45
N GLN A 416 -4.31 -36.44 29.99
CA GLN A 416 -4.17 -37.77 30.60
C GLN A 416 -3.66 -37.71 32.05
N LEU A 417 -2.74 -36.78 32.36
CA LEU A 417 -2.26 -36.55 33.72
C LEU A 417 -3.34 -35.96 34.63
N VAL A 418 -4.10 -34.97 34.14
CA VAL A 418 -5.26 -34.39 34.84
C VAL A 418 -6.32 -35.45 35.13
N GLU A 419 -6.59 -36.35 34.17
CA GLU A 419 -7.54 -37.45 34.34
C GLU A 419 -7.08 -38.47 35.41
N LYS A 420 -5.80 -38.88 35.38
CA LYS A 420 -5.19 -39.74 36.43
C LYS A 420 -5.16 -39.09 37.82
N CYS A 421 -4.96 -37.78 37.90
CA CYS A 421 -4.99 -37.05 39.17
C CYS A 421 -6.42 -36.87 39.69
N SER A 422 -7.39 -36.66 38.80
CA SER A 422 -8.80 -36.50 39.16
C SER A 422 -9.45 -37.77 39.72
N SER A 423 -8.99 -38.96 39.30
CA SER A 423 -9.47 -40.24 39.85
C SER A 423 -8.93 -40.55 41.25
N ASN A 424 -7.78 -39.99 41.62
CA ASN A 424 -7.08 -40.33 42.86
C ASN A 424 -7.34 -39.38 44.04
N ASN A 425 -7.96 -38.21 43.83
CA ASN A 425 -8.10 -37.20 44.88
C ASN A 425 -9.47 -36.53 44.90
N THR A 426 -10.36 -37.06 45.75
CA THR A 426 -11.77 -36.61 45.89
C THR A 426 -11.92 -35.15 46.32
N LYS A 427 -10.89 -34.55 46.94
CA LYS A 427 -10.93 -33.16 47.43
C LYS A 427 -10.82 -32.12 46.30
N TYR A 428 -10.16 -32.43 45.19
CA TYR A 428 -9.89 -31.51 44.08
C TYR A 428 -10.63 -31.86 42.78
N GLY A 429 -11.45 -32.92 42.77
CA GLY A 429 -12.10 -33.42 41.55
C GLY A 429 -12.95 -32.38 40.79
N ARG A 430 -13.60 -31.44 41.49
CA ARG A 430 -14.39 -30.38 40.81
C ARG A 430 -13.52 -29.40 40.03
N ASP A 431 -12.41 -28.96 40.61
CA ASP A 431 -11.51 -28.00 39.97
C ASP A 431 -10.77 -28.66 38.80
N MET A 432 -10.36 -29.93 38.96
CA MET A 432 -9.72 -30.72 37.91
C MET A 432 -10.66 -31.01 36.73
N VAL A 433 -11.96 -31.23 36.97
CA VAL A 433 -12.97 -31.32 35.90
C VAL A 433 -13.12 -29.99 35.15
N GLN A 434 -13.05 -28.84 35.84
CA GLN A 434 -13.11 -27.53 35.18
C GLN A 434 -11.86 -27.26 34.34
N VAL A 435 -10.67 -27.63 34.82
CA VAL A 435 -9.40 -27.55 34.06
C VAL A 435 -9.48 -28.45 32.82
N ARG A 436 -9.90 -29.72 32.98
CA ARG A 436 -10.14 -30.65 31.86
C ARG A 436 -11.04 -30.04 30.79
N CYS A 437 -12.19 -29.49 31.17
CA CYS A 437 -13.13 -28.88 30.22
C CYS A 437 -12.56 -27.66 29.48
N LYS A 438 -11.70 -26.87 30.13
CA LYS A 438 -10.97 -25.76 29.47
C LYS A 438 -9.94 -26.29 28.48
N MET A 439 -9.13 -27.28 28.86
CA MET A 439 -8.10 -27.87 27.98
C MET A 439 -8.72 -28.58 26.76
N GLN A 440 -9.85 -29.28 26.94
CA GLN A 440 -10.60 -29.88 25.82
C GLN A 440 -11.23 -28.84 24.88
N ARG A 441 -11.57 -27.65 25.38
CA ARG A 441 -12.01 -26.54 24.51
C ARG A 441 -10.84 -25.93 23.72
N ILE A 442 -9.68 -25.79 24.34
CA ILE A 442 -8.46 -25.30 23.69
C ILE A 442 -8.01 -26.28 22.59
N LEU A 443 -8.00 -27.60 22.86
CA LEU A 443 -7.69 -28.63 21.86
C LEU A 443 -8.68 -28.73 20.67
N LYS A 444 -9.87 -28.13 20.78
CA LYS A 444 -10.89 -28.15 19.72
C LYS A 444 -10.86 -26.87 18.87
N TRP A 445 -10.17 -25.84 19.33
CA TRP A 445 -10.10 -24.53 18.69
C TRP A 445 -8.82 -24.43 17.85
#